data_AF-A0A969M2C8-F1
#
_entry.id   AF-A0A969M2C8-F1
#
_cell.length_a   1.000
_cell.length_b   1.000
_cell.length_c   1.000
_cell.angle_alpha   90.00
_cell.angle_beta   90.00
_cell.angle_gamma   90.00
#
_symmetry.space_group_name_H-M   'P 1'
#
loop_
_entity.id
_entity.type
_entity.pdbx_description
1 polymer ?
#
loop_
_entity_poly.entity_id
_entity_poly.type
_entity_poly.pdbx_seq_one_letter_code
_entity_poly.pdbx_strand_id
1 'polypeptide(L)'
;MSTTMNPEKRRAELAHFLRNRRSRLAPTQVGLPEAGRRRTPGLRREEVATLANVSVTWYTWLEQGRDIKVSVPVLEGIGRCIIVP
;
A
#
# COMPACT_ATOMS: atom_id res chain seq x y z
N MET A 1 16.44 -14.15 22.90
CA MET A 1 16.73 -12.96 22.08
C MET A 1 15.40 -12.40 21.57
N SER A 2 14.77 -11.52 22.34
CA SER A 2 13.52 -10.86 21.95
C SER A 2 13.89 -9.53 21.31
N THR A 3 14.06 -9.49 19.98
CA THR A 3 14.30 -8.24 19.27
C THR A 3 12.98 -7.47 19.16
N THR A 4 12.67 -6.63 20.15
CA THR A 4 11.62 -5.62 20.02
C THR A 4 12.06 -4.66 18.92
N MET A 5 11.60 -4.92 17.70
CA MET A 5 11.96 -4.13 16.53
C MET A 5 11.52 -2.67 16.75
N ASN A 6 12.48 -1.73 16.65
CA ASN A 6 12.26 -0.28 16.79
C ASN A 6 11.01 0.14 15.96
N PRO A 7 10.04 0.89 16.54
CA PRO A 7 8.86 1.38 15.81
C PRO A 7 9.18 2.04 14.47
N GLU A 8 10.29 2.79 14.39
CA GLU A 8 10.74 3.39 13.13
C GLU A 8 11.12 2.33 12.09
N LYS A 9 11.88 1.31 12.49
CA LYS A 9 12.25 0.19 11.63
C LYS A 9 11.02 -0.57 11.14
N ARG A 10 10.03 -0.80 12.02
CA ARG A 10 8.74 -1.41 11.65
C ARG A 10 7.99 -0.59 10.60
N ARG A 11 7.95 0.74 10.76
CA ARG A 11 7.31 1.65 9.79
C ARG A 11 8.03 1.63 8.44
N ALA A 12 9.36 1.63 8.45
CA ALA A 12 10.16 1.55 7.23
C ALA A 12 9.95 0.22 6.48
N GLU A 13 9.92 -0.90 7.20
CA GLU A 13 9.65 -2.22 6.62
C GLU A 13 8.23 -2.33 6.04
N LEU A 14 7.23 -1.80 6.76
CA LEU A 14 5.86 -1.74 6.24
C LEU A 14 5.78 -0.88 4.97
N ALA A 15 6.38 0.31 4.98
CA ALA A 15 6.42 1.20 3.83
C ALA A 15 7.07 0.52 2.61
N HIS A 16 8.18 -0.18 2.82
CA HIS A 16 8.87 -0.96 1.79
C HIS A 16 7.99 -2.12 1.26
N PHE A 17 7.33 -2.86 2.15
CA PHE A 17 6.40 -3.93 1.77
C PHE A 17 5.26 -3.41 0.88
N LEU A 18 4.59 -2.33 1.32
CA LEU A 18 3.46 -1.73 0.59
C LEU A 18 3.89 -1.27 -0.81
N ARG A 19 5.03 -0.57 -0.90
CA ARG A 19 5.57 -0.10 -2.17
C ARG A 19 5.87 -1.25 -3.12
N ASN A 20 6.54 -2.29 -2.63
CA ASN A 20 6.85 -3.48 -3.43
C ASN A 20 5.59 -4.17 -3.93
N ARG A 21 4.64 -4.44 -3.03
CA ARG A 21 3.42 -5.15 -3.40
C ARG A 21 2.61 -4.36 -4.42
N ARG A 22 2.42 -3.06 -4.20
CA ARG A 22 1.72 -2.16 -5.14
C ARG A 22 2.39 -2.15 -6.52
N SER A 23 3.71 -2.02 -6.57
CA SER A 23 4.45 -1.92 -7.84
C SER A 23 4.42 -3.20 -8.69
N ARG A 24 4.15 -4.36 -8.07
CA ARG A 24 4.11 -5.68 -8.72
C ARG A 24 2.72 -6.14 -9.08
N LEU A 25 1.68 -5.51 -8.52
CA LEU A 25 0.31 -5.93 -8.73
C LEU A 25 -0.24 -5.26 -10.00
N ALA A 26 -0.65 -6.07 -10.98
CA ALA A 26 -1.26 -5.56 -12.18
C ALA A 26 -2.68 -5.05 -11.87
N PRO A 27 -3.14 -3.98 -12.54
CA PRO A 27 -4.50 -3.45 -12.39
C PRO A 27 -5.58 -4.53 -12.51
N THR A 28 -5.41 -5.44 -13.47
CA THR A 28 -6.36 -6.53 -13.75
C THR A 28 -6.51 -7.51 -12.59
N GLN A 29 -5.47 -7.69 -11.77
CA GLN A 29 -5.52 -8.58 -10.59
C GLN A 29 -6.43 -8.03 -9.48
N VAL A 30 -6.79 -6.75 -9.53
CA VAL A 30 -7.69 -6.09 -8.58
C VAL A 30 -8.97 -5.60 -9.24
N GLY A 31 -9.30 -6.13 -10.43
CA GLY A 31 -10.51 -5.80 -11.17
C GLY A 31 -10.48 -4.43 -11.84
N LEU A 32 -9.32 -3.77 -11.92
CA LEU A 32 -9.15 -2.52 -12.66
C LEU A 32 -8.74 -2.83 -14.11
N PRO A 33 -9.24 -2.06 -15.09
CA PRO A 33 -8.79 -2.21 -16.47
C PRO A 33 -7.33 -1.81 -16.63
N GLU A 34 -6.65 -2.41 -17.61
CA GLU A 34 -5.35 -1.90 -18.06
C GLU A 34 -5.55 -0.54 -18.76
N ALA A 35 -5.52 0.53 -17.99
CA ALA A 35 -5.72 1.88 -18.52
C ALA A 35 -4.47 2.39 -19.26
N GLY A 36 -4.51 2.39 -20.59
CA GLY A 36 -3.66 3.19 -21.50
C GLY A 36 -2.15 3.08 -21.30
N ARG A 37 -1.40 4.11 -21.77
CA ARG A 37 0.06 4.16 -21.63
C ARG A 37 0.44 4.47 -20.18
N ARG A 38 0.94 3.48 -19.45
CA ARG A 38 1.36 3.62 -18.04
C ARG A 38 2.88 3.81 -17.95
N ARG A 39 3.32 4.68 -17.04
CA ARG A 39 4.75 4.79 -16.65
C ARG A 39 5.16 3.71 -15.66
N THR A 40 4.21 3.25 -14.85
CA THR A 40 4.41 2.22 -13.83
C THR A 40 3.62 0.98 -14.23
N PRO A 41 4.24 -0.22 -14.29
CA PRO A 41 3.55 -1.45 -14.70
C PRO A 41 2.51 -1.91 -13.67
N GLY A 42 2.74 -1.66 -12.38
CA GLY A 42 1.80 -1.99 -11.32
C GLY A 42 0.81 -0.87 -10.95
N LEU A 43 0.13 -1.06 -9.83
CA LEU A 43 -0.84 -0.12 -9.30
C LEU A 43 -0.24 1.25 -8.96
N ARG A 44 -1.03 2.29 -9.22
CA ARG A 44 -0.77 3.67 -8.81
C ARG A 44 -1.22 3.90 -7.38
N ARG A 45 -0.75 4.98 -6.77
CA ARG A 45 -1.16 5.33 -5.40
C ARG A 45 -2.63 5.69 -5.35
N GLU A 46 -3.12 6.43 -6.36
CA GLU A 46 -4.54 6.77 -6.44
C GLU A 46 -5.43 5.53 -6.54
N GLU A 47 -5.00 4.50 -7.27
CA GLU A 47 -5.78 3.27 -7.42
C GLU A 47 -5.89 2.50 -6.11
N VAL A 48 -4.78 2.33 -5.38
CA VAL A 48 -4.82 1.67 -4.07
C VAL A 48 -5.65 2.49 -3.08
N ALA A 49 -5.49 3.81 -3.09
CA ALA A 49 -6.25 4.68 -2.21
C ALA A 49 -7.76 4.59 -2.46
N THR A 50 -8.18 4.58 -3.74
CA THR A 50 -9.58 4.37 -4.13
C THR A 50 -10.08 3.00 -3.70
N LEU A 51 -9.34 1.92 -3.98
CA LEU A 51 -9.75 0.56 -3.59
C LEU A 51 -9.85 0.38 -2.07
N ALA A 52 -8.98 1.05 -1.30
CA ALA A 52 -8.95 0.97 0.16
C ALA A 52 -9.85 2.02 0.84
N ASN A 53 -10.56 2.86 0.07
CA ASN A 53 -11.39 3.97 0.56
C ASN A 53 -10.63 4.93 1.51
N VAL A 54 -9.42 5.33 1.11
CA VAL A 54 -8.59 6.32 1.81
C VAL A 54 -8.16 7.44 0.87
N SER A 55 -7.66 8.56 1.43
CA SER A 55 -7.09 9.61 0.59
C SER A 55 -5.72 9.20 0.02
N VAL A 56 -5.41 9.68 -1.19
CA VAL A 56 -4.11 9.45 -1.85
C VAL A 56 -2.96 9.97 -1.00
N THR A 57 -3.13 11.14 -0.36
CA THR A 57 -2.15 11.72 0.55
C THR A 57 -1.87 10.81 1.74
N TRP A 58 -2.91 10.25 2.34
CA TRP A 58 -2.77 9.36 3.49
C TRP A 58 -2.01 8.08 3.10
N TYR A 59 -2.37 7.47 1.96
CA TYR A 59 -1.65 6.29 1.46
C TYR A 59 -0.18 6.61 1.11
N THR A 60 0.07 7.82 0.59
CA THR A 60 1.44 8.30 0.31
C THR A 60 2.27 8.41 1.60
N TRP A 61 1.70 8.92 2.70
CA TRP A 61 2.39 8.99 3.99
C TRP A 61 2.68 7.61 4.57
N LEU A 62 1.75 6.67 4.39
CA LEU A 62 1.96 5.28 4.79
C LEU A 62 3.13 4.64 4.01
N GLU A 63 3.21 4.85 2.69
CA GLU A 63 4.34 4.42 1.85
C GLU A 63 5.66 5.18 2.11
N GLN A 64 5.62 6.26 2.89
CA GLN A 64 6.80 7.00 3.34
C GLN A 64 7.26 6.56 4.74
N GLY A 65 6.50 5.69 5.42
CA GLY A 65 6.81 5.27 6.79
C GLY A 65 6.66 6.39 7.82
N ARG A 66 5.85 7.41 7.51
CA ARG A 66 5.60 8.51 8.45
C ARG A 66 4.95 8.00 9.73
N ASP A 67 5.19 8.72 10.82
CA ASP A 67 4.50 8.48 12.07
C ASP A 67 3.05 8.96 11.98
N ILE A 68 2.16 8.09 11.52
CA ILE A 68 0.72 8.34 11.41
C ILE A 68 -0.04 7.27 12.19
N LYS A 69 -1.13 7.67 12.84
CA LYS A 69 -2.03 6.70 13.47
C LYS A 69 -2.81 5.96 12.38
N VAL A 70 -2.71 4.64 12.40
CA VAL A 70 -3.44 3.77 11.48
C VAL A 70 -4.42 2.93 12.28
N SER A 71 -5.69 2.90 11.85
CA SER A 71 -6.69 2.01 12.44
C SER A 71 -6.65 0.63 11.78
N VAL A 72 -7.04 -0.40 12.53
CA VAL A 72 -7.13 -1.77 12.01
C VAL A 72 -8.01 -1.86 10.75
N PRO A 73 -9.21 -1.24 10.69
CA PRO A 73 -10.06 -1.29 9.49
C PRO A 73 -9.38 -0.72 8.24
N VAL A 74 -8.55 0.31 8.40
CA VAL A 74 -7.79 0.90 7.27
C VAL A 74 -6.72 -0.08 6.79
N LEU A 75 -6.00 -0.73 7.70
CA LEU A 75 -5.03 -1.77 7.32
C LEU A 75 -5.69 -2.96 6.64
N GLU A 76 -6.87 -3.39 7.11
CA GLU A 76 -7.65 -4.45 6.47
C GLU A 76 -8.18 -4.05 5.08
N GLY A 77 -8.61 -2.79 4.92
CA GLY A 77 -8.96 -2.24 3.61
C GLY A 77 -7.80 -2.34 2.63
N ILE A 78 -6.64 -1.83 3.01
CA ILE A 78 -5.42 -1.88 2.19
C ILE A 78 -4.97 -3.33 1.94
N GLY A 79 -5.03 -4.17 2.97
CA GLY A 79 -4.68 -5.59 2.90
C GLY A 79 -5.51 -6.30 1.83
N ARG A 80 -6.83 -6.07 1.79
CA ARG A 80 -7.70 -6.64 0.74
C ARG A 80 -7.34 -6.18 -0.67
N CYS A 81 -6.84 -4.96 -0.83
CA CYS A 81 -6.47 -4.45 -2.15
C CYS A 81 -5.17 -5.05 -2.68
N ILE A 82 -4.21 -5.34 -1.79
CA ILE A 82 -2.84 -5.70 -2.21
C ILE A 82 -2.46 -7.15 -1.85
N ILE A 83 -3.26 -7.86 -1.07
CA ILE A 83 -3.08 -9.27 -0.71
C ILE A 83 -4.10 -10.09 -1.50
N VAL A 84 -4.09 -9.94 -2.82
CA VAL A 84 -4.75 -10.90 -3.72
C VAL A 84 -3.83 -12.13 -3.91
N PRO A 85 -4.38 -13.35 -4.03
CA PRO A 85 -3.60 -14.57 -4.26
C PRO A 85 -2.75 -14.51 -5.53
#